data_AF-X1MDD6-F1
#
_entry.id   AF-X1MDD6-F1
#
_cell.length_a   1.000
_cell.length_b   1.000
_cell.length_c   1.000
_cell.angle_alpha   90.00
_cell.angle_beta   90.00
_cell.angle_gamma   90.00
#
_symmetry.space_group_name_H-M   'P 1'
#
loop_
_entity.id
_entity.type
_entity.pdbx_description
1 polymer ?
#
loop_
_entity_poly.entity_id
_entity_poly.type
_entity_poly.pdbx_seq_one_letter_code
_entity_poly.pdbx_strand_id
1 'polypeptide(L)'
;MRVLGIAGSPRRGGNTDLLLAEVLKGAESQGAKVKTIILNDLKISPCQHCDACFEAGVCRIKDDMQMVYKELEKADRIVLASPVHFMGLSAQAKAMIDRCQALWARKYIL
;
A
#
# COMPACT_ATOMS: atom_id res chain seq x y z
N MET A 1 -9.35 -16.27 1.73
CA MET A 1 -8.84 -15.16 0.92
C MET A 1 -8.78 -13.89 1.76
N ARG A 2 -7.67 -13.15 1.70
CA ARG A 2 -7.45 -11.88 2.38
C ARG A 2 -7.33 -10.75 1.35
N VAL A 3 -8.19 -9.75 1.45
CA VAL A 3 -8.19 -8.60 0.55
C VAL A 3 -7.75 -7.36 1.32
N LEU A 4 -6.70 -6.72 0.87
CA LEU A 4 -6.15 -5.51 1.48
C LEU A 4 -6.55 -4.29 0.66
N GLY A 5 -7.35 -3.41 1.25
CA GLY A 5 -7.62 -2.08 0.72
C GLY A 5 -6.55 -1.09 1.14
N ILE A 6 -6.05 -0.32 0.18
CA ILE A 6 -5.11 0.78 0.41
C ILE A 6 -5.79 2.09 0.03
N ALA A 7 -6.10 2.91 1.03
CA ALA A 7 -6.67 4.23 0.84
C ALA A 7 -5.55 5.28 0.67
N GLY A 8 -5.36 5.73 -0.56
CA GLY A 8 -4.42 6.78 -0.94
C GLY A 8 -4.99 8.20 -0.85
N SER A 9 -6.30 8.36 -0.64
CA SER A 9 -6.92 9.68 -0.47
C SER A 9 -6.57 10.29 0.89
N PRO A 10 -6.08 11.55 0.93
CA PRO A 10 -5.98 12.29 2.19
C PRO A 10 -7.35 12.76 2.69
N ARG A 11 -8.34 12.88 1.80
CA ARG A 11 -9.71 13.30 2.15
C ARG A 11 -10.51 12.09 2.61
N ARG A 12 -10.78 12.03 3.92
CA ARG A 12 -11.61 10.99 4.53
C ARG A 12 -13.09 11.16 4.18
N GLY A 13 -13.76 10.05 3.84
CA GLY A 13 -15.18 10.03 3.49
C GLY A 13 -15.51 10.67 2.13
N GLY A 14 -14.50 10.92 1.29
CA GLY A 14 -14.69 11.38 -0.10
C GLY A 14 -14.95 10.22 -1.07
N ASN A 15 -15.15 10.55 -2.35
CA ASN A 15 -15.51 9.58 -3.40
C ASN A 15 -14.56 8.38 -3.47
N THR A 16 -13.24 8.61 -3.45
CA THR A 16 -12.25 7.51 -3.50
C THR A 16 -12.37 6.55 -2.32
N ASP A 17 -12.61 7.08 -1.12
CA ASP A 17 -12.79 6.25 0.08
C ASP A 17 -14.09 5.45 0.03
N LEU A 18 -15.18 6.08 -0.41
CA LEU A 18 -16.48 5.43 -0.55
C LEU A 18 -16.43 4.30 -1.58
N LEU A 19 -15.78 4.53 -2.72
CA LEU A 19 -15.59 3.51 -3.75
C LEU A 19 -14.73 2.34 -3.25
N LEU A 20 -13.65 2.62 -2.51
CA LEU A 20 -12.85 1.56 -1.88
C LEU A 20 -13.70 0.73 -0.90
N ALA A 21 -14.50 1.39 -0.07
CA ALA A 21 -15.37 0.72 0.89
C ALA A 21 -16.38 -0.21 0.21
N GLU A 22 -17.01 0.22 -0.88
CA GLU A 22 -17.96 -0.63 -1.62
C GLU A 22 -17.27 -1.83 -2.30
N VAL A 23 -16.05 -1.66 -2.85
CA VAL A 23 -15.28 -2.79 -3.39
C VAL A 23 -14.97 -3.82 -2.29
N LEU A 24 -14.51 -3.36 -1.13
CA LEU A 24 -14.19 -4.24 -0.01
C LEU A 24 -15.43 -4.91 0.55
N LYS A 25 -16.55 -4.20 0.67
CA LYS A 25 -17.85 -4.75 1.07
C LYS A 25 -18.31 -5.85 0.11
N GLY A 26 -18.12 -5.66 -1.19
CA GLY A 26 -18.38 -6.69 -2.20
C GLY A 26 -17.54 -7.94 -1.96
N ALA A 27 -16.23 -7.79 -1.72
CA ALA A 27 -15.34 -8.90 -1.42
C ALA A 27 -15.73 -9.61 -0.10
N GLU A 28 -16.03 -8.85 0.94
CA GLU A 28 -16.48 -9.37 2.25
C GLU A 28 -17.78 -10.17 2.13
N SER A 29 -18.73 -9.71 1.29
CA SER A 29 -19.98 -10.44 1.01
C SER A 29 -19.76 -11.84 0.41
N GLN A 30 -18.59 -12.08 -0.19
CA GLN A 30 -18.18 -13.38 -0.74
C GLN A 30 -17.28 -14.17 0.23
N GLY A 31 -17.22 -13.78 1.51
CA GLY A 31 -16.47 -14.46 2.56
C GLY A 31 -14.98 -14.09 2.63
N ALA A 32 -14.55 -13.03 1.95
CA ALA A 32 -13.18 -12.54 2.07
C ALA A 32 -12.94 -11.84 3.42
N LYS A 33 -11.76 -12.02 4.01
CA LYS A 33 -11.32 -11.20 5.15
C LYS A 33 -10.73 -9.90 4.61
N VAL A 34 -11.37 -8.77 4.90
CA VAL A 34 -10.93 -7.46 4.42
C VAL A 34 -10.18 -6.68 5.49
N LYS A 35 -9.21 -5.87 5.08
CA LYS A 35 -8.53 -4.88 5.94
C LYS A 35 -8.24 -3.64 5.11
N THR A 36 -8.35 -2.46 5.71
CA THR A 36 -8.00 -1.19 5.05
C THR A 36 -6.80 -0.56 5.75
N ILE A 37 -5.86 -0.05 4.97
CA ILE A 37 -4.77 0.84 5.42
C ILE A 37 -5.01 2.22 4.86
N ILE A 38 -4.96 3.23 5.72
CA ILE A 38 -5.09 4.64 5.33
C ILE A 38 -3.70 5.23 5.26
N LEU A 39 -3.19 5.48 4.05
CA LEU A 39 -1.80 5.92 3.88
C LEU A 39 -1.55 7.31 4.45
N ASN A 40 -2.57 8.16 4.52
CA ASN A 40 -2.45 9.51 5.06
C ASN A 40 -2.28 9.55 6.59
N ASP A 41 -2.55 8.45 7.29
CA ASP A 41 -2.34 8.32 8.74
C ASP A 41 -0.94 7.81 9.06
N LEU A 42 -0.16 7.42 8.04
CA LEU A 42 1.15 6.81 8.18
C LEU A 42 2.27 7.80 7.86
N LYS A 43 3.38 7.69 8.58
CA LYS A 43 4.64 8.35 8.26
C LYS A 43 5.45 7.44 7.35
N ILE A 44 5.40 7.72 6.05
CA ILE A 44 6.13 6.98 5.02
C ILE A 44 7.07 7.95 4.32
N SER A 45 8.38 7.72 4.46
CA SER A 45 9.38 8.44 3.68
C SER A 45 9.45 7.88 2.26
N PRO A 46 9.62 8.73 1.23
CA PRO A 46 9.76 8.27 -0.15
C PRO A 46 11.01 7.39 -0.31
N CYS A 47 10.98 6.50 -1.31
CA CYS A 47 12.17 5.72 -1.66
C CYS A 47 13.34 6.64 -2.00
N GLN A 48 14.54 6.29 -1.54
CA GLN A 48 15.77 7.05 -1.77
C GLN A 48 16.66 6.44 -2.86
N HIS A 49 16.20 5.37 -3.52
CA HIS A 49 16.98 4.63 -4.51
C HIS A 49 18.42 4.32 -4.04
N CYS A 50 18.54 3.87 -2.79
CA CYS A 50 19.83 3.62 -2.14
C CYS A 50 20.31 2.17 -2.26
N ASP A 51 19.55 1.31 -2.95
CA ASP A 51 19.79 -0.10 -3.22
C ASP A 51 20.09 -1.04 -2.04
N ALA A 52 20.06 -0.57 -0.80
CA ALA A 52 20.20 -1.41 0.40
C ALA A 52 19.24 -2.62 0.45
N CYS A 53 18.07 -2.53 -0.20
CA CYS A 53 17.15 -3.66 -0.31
C CYS A 53 17.65 -4.78 -1.23
N PHE A 54 18.53 -4.49 -2.18
CA PHE A 54 19.19 -5.49 -3.02
C PHE A 54 20.30 -6.24 -2.28
N GLU A 55 20.83 -5.69 -1.18
CA GLU A 55 21.84 -6.35 -0.36
C GLU A 55 21.18 -7.23 0.71
N ALA A 56 20.16 -6.71 1.40
CA ALA A 56 19.61 -7.34 2.60
C ALA A 56 18.17 -7.87 2.46
N GLY A 57 17.51 -7.66 1.31
CA GLY A 57 16.09 -8.00 1.13
C GLY A 57 15.16 -7.17 2.00
N VAL A 58 15.61 -6.11 2.66
CA VAL A 58 14.78 -5.25 3.50
C VAL A 58 15.08 -3.79 3.20
N CYS A 59 14.07 -2.92 3.27
CA CYS A 59 14.31 -1.49 3.17
C CYS A 59 15.06 -0.99 4.41
N ARG A 60 16.14 -0.22 4.22
CA ARG A 60 16.92 0.36 5.33
C ARG A 60 16.17 1.45 6.11
N ILE A 61 15.19 2.10 5.46
CA ILE A 61 14.40 3.16 6.09
C ILE A 61 13.39 2.52 7.04
N LYS A 62 13.44 2.92 8.32
CA LYS A 62 12.59 2.41 9.39
C LYS A 62 11.47 3.42 9.67
N ASP A 63 10.26 3.10 9.23
CA ASP A 63 9.05 3.91 9.33
C ASP A 63 7.79 3.02 9.21
N ASP A 64 6.62 3.60 8.99
CA ASP A 64 5.37 2.81 9.01
C ASP A 64 5.27 1.80 7.85
N MET A 65 6.15 1.87 6.83
CA MET A 65 6.20 0.87 5.77
C MET A 65 6.49 -0.54 6.29
N GLN A 66 7.18 -0.71 7.43
CA GLN A 66 7.42 -2.06 7.96
C GLN A 66 6.12 -2.81 8.30
N MET A 67 5.09 -2.09 8.74
CA MET A 67 3.76 -2.68 8.93
C MET A 67 3.10 -2.95 7.58
N VAL A 68 3.18 -2.00 6.64
CA VAL A 68 2.59 -2.12 5.30
C VAL A 68 3.17 -3.33 4.55
N TYR A 69 4.48 -3.56 4.57
CA TYR A 69 5.11 -4.72 3.94
C TYR A 69 4.51 -6.04 4.47
N LYS A 70 4.35 -6.17 5.79
CA LYS A 70 3.75 -7.36 6.41
C LYS A 70 2.30 -7.58 5.97
N GLU A 71 1.56 -6.50 5.76
CA GLU A 71 0.17 -6.59 5.31
C GLU A 71 0.07 -6.95 3.82
N LEU A 72 0.95 -6.38 2.99
CA LEU A 72 1.06 -6.69 1.57
C LEU A 72 1.41 -8.16 1.35
N GLU A 73 2.39 -8.71 2.08
CA GLU A 73 2.81 -10.12 1.95
C GLU A 73 1.73 -11.12 2.37
N LYS A 74 0.87 -10.73 3.32
CA LYS A 74 -0.24 -11.56 3.79
C LYS A 74 -1.48 -11.45 2.89
N ALA A 75 -1.53 -10.51 1.95
CA ALA A 75 -2.70 -10.25 1.13
C ALA A 75 -2.72 -11.16 -0.08
N ASP A 76 -3.86 -11.81 -0.34
CA ASP A 76 -4.07 -12.56 -1.58
C ASP A 76 -4.46 -11.62 -2.72
N ARG A 77 -5.13 -10.51 -2.40
CA ARG A 77 -5.56 -9.46 -3.34
C ARG A 77 -5.35 -8.09 -2.71
N ILE A 78 -4.97 -7.11 -3.52
CA ILE A 78 -4.76 -5.72 -3.09
C ILE A 78 -5.63 -4.81 -3.95
N VAL A 79 -6.34 -3.89 -3.31
CA VAL A 79 -7.14 -2.83 -3.96
C VAL A 79 -6.55 -1.49 -3.55
N LEU A 80 -5.86 -0.82 -4.48
CA LEU A 80 -5.37 0.53 -4.27
C LEU A 80 -6.39 1.54 -4.82
N ALA A 81 -6.88 2.42 -3.95
CA ALA A 81 -7.74 3.52 -4.35
C ALA A 81 -7.03 4.86 -4.11
N SER A 82 -6.88 5.65 -5.16
CA SER A 82 -6.25 6.98 -5.09
C SER A 82 -7.08 8.00 -5.86
N PRO A 83 -7.21 9.24 -5.36
CA PRO A 83 -7.66 10.34 -6.20
C PRO A 83 -6.62 10.65 -7.27
N VAL A 84 -7.04 11.33 -8.34
CA VAL A 84 -6.14 11.89 -9.34
C VAL A 84 -5.60 13.22 -8.83
N HIS A 85 -4.31 13.27 -8.52
CA HIS A 85 -3.59 14.50 -8.16
C HIS A 85 -2.59 14.82 -9.28
N PHE A 86 -2.78 15.95 -9.98
CA PHE A 86 -1.93 16.35 -11.12
C PHE A 86 -1.71 15.22 -12.14
N MET A 87 -2.78 14.60 -12.61
CA MET A 87 -2.76 13.48 -13.58
C MET A 87 -2.05 12.20 -13.10
N GLY A 88 -1.75 12.10 -11.80
CA GLY A 88 -1.14 10.93 -11.18
C GLY A 88 -1.88 10.46 -9.94
N LEU A 89 -1.26 9.52 -9.24
CA LEU A 89 -1.69 9.09 -7.90
C LEU A 89 -1.39 10.18 -6.87
N SER A 90 -2.00 10.08 -5.69
CA SER A 90 -1.59 10.90 -4.55
C SER A 90 -0.13 10.60 -4.18
N ALA A 91 0.55 11.60 -3.60
CA ALA A 91 1.93 11.45 -3.15
C ALA A 91 2.07 10.34 -2.09
N GLN A 92 1.06 10.19 -1.23
CA GLN A 92 0.96 9.13 -0.21
C GLN A 92 0.97 7.74 -0.86
N ALA A 93 0.12 7.54 -1.88
CA ALA A 93 0.07 6.29 -2.64
C ALA A 93 1.40 6.03 -3.37
N LYS A 94 1.96 7.05 -4.02
CA LYS A 94 3.22 6.91 -4.76
C LYS A 94 4.41 6.59 -3.84
N ALA A 95 4.50 7.21 -2.66
CA ALA A 95 5.55 6.93 -1.70
C ALA A 95 5.54 5.46 -1.24
N MET A 96 4.36 4.89 -0.95
CA MET A 96 4.21 3.48 -0.64
C MET A 96 4.62 2.60 -1.84
N ILE A 97 4.13 2.90 -3.06
CA ILE A 97 4.47 2.14 -4.28
C ILE A 97 5.98 2.11 -4.51
N ASP A 98 6.65 3.26 -4.41
CA ASP A 98 8.10 3.36 -4.64
C ASP A 98 8.88 2.56 -3.61
N ARG A 99 8.39 2.54 -2.37
CA ARG A 99 8.96 1.73 -1.30
C ARG A 99 8.70 0.23 -1.48
N CYS A 100 7.77 -0.20 -2.34
CA CYS A 100 7.62 -1.61 -2.73
C CYS A 100 8.79 -2.14 -3.59
N GLN A 101 9.73 -1.28 -4.02
CA GLN A 101 11.01 -1.72 -4.58
C GLN A 101 11.69 -2.78 -3.70
N ALA A 102 11.55 -2.70 -2.36
CA ALA A 102 12.11 -3.70 -1.46
C ALA A 102 11.48 -5.09 -1.63
N LEU A 103 10.17 -5.18 -1.89
CA LEU A 103 9.50 -6.45 -2.17
C LEU A 103 9.88 -7.00 -3.55
N TRP A 104 10.04 -6.10 -4.54
CA TRP A 104 10.50 -6.48 -5.87
C TRP A 104 11.94 -7.00 -5.85
N ALA A 105 12.84 -6.33 -5.12
CA ALA A 105 14.25 -6.74 -4.98
C ALA A 105 14.37 -8.15 -4.36
N ARG A 106 13.55 -8.48 -3.35
CA ARG A 106 13.53 -9.83 -2.73
C ARG A 106 13.42 -10.95 -3.76
N LYS A 107 12.61 -10.76 -4.82
CA LYS A 107 12.43 -11.77 -5.88
C LYS A 107 13.74 -12.19 -6.57
N TYR A 108 14.76 -11.33 -6.56
CA TYR A 108 16.03 -11.55 -7.25
C TYR A 108 17.15 -12.01 -6.33
N ILE A 109 16.96 -11.92 -5.02
CA ILE A 109 18.02 -12.17 -4.03
C ILE A 109 17.63 -13.17 -2.94
N LEU A 110 16.35 -13.54 -2.82
CA LEU A 110 15.79 -14.54 -1.91
C LEU A 110 14.91 -15.52 -2.70
#